data_AF-A0A0M3IAD1-F1
#
_entry.id   AF-A0A0M3IAD1-F1
#
_cell.length_a   1.000
_cell.length_b   1.000
_cell.length_c   1.000
_cell.angle_alpha   90.00
_cell.angle_beta   90.00
_cell.angle_gamma   90.00
#
_symmetry.space_group_name_H-M   'P 1'
#
loop_
_entity.id
_entity.type
_entity.pdbx_description
1 polymer ?
#
loop_
_entity_poly.entity_id
_entity_poly.type
_entity_poly.pdbx_seq_one_letter_code
_entity_poly.pdbx_strand_id
1 'polypeptide(L)'
;MCNTLSTELSIEKLCALVRLTILLKPLNEQNMLDHLEYLIEKKLHQVWDSLDLEEVVQLLVFVKPGICDRAQYIARSILVDKFYPQFRMEYRQAARGRRFQLYCALVSSGDSEEGPSYTSALEQIELMRIRRANVTRSLSYKTSTSSSTNFPP
;
A
#
# COMPACT_ATOMS: atom_id res chain seq x y z
N MET A 1 -8.16 -36.07 -10.56
CA MET A 1 -8.80 -35.15 -9.60
C MET A 1 -7.70 -34.35 -8.93
N CYS A 2 -7.41 -33.15 -9.43
CA CYS A 2 -6.40 -32.27 -8.82
C CYS A 2 -7.00 -31.63 -7.59
N ASN A 3 -6.57 -32.07 -6.41
CA ASN A 3 -6.92 -31.44 -5.16
C ASN A 3 -6.49 -29.97 -5.21
N THR A 4 -7.48 -29.09 -5.19
CA THR A 4 -7.32 -27.68 -4.87
C THR A 4 -6.63 -27.58 -3.51
N LEU A 5 -5.32 -27.38 -3.53
CA LEU A 5 -4.57 -26.77 -2.43
C LEU A 5 -5.04 -25.31 -2.32
N SER A 6 -6.31 -25.13 -1.93
CA SER A 6 -6.81 -23.87 -1.39
C SER A 6 -6.35 -23.78 0.06
N THR A 7 -5.04 -23.88 0.27
CA THR A 7 -4.40 -23.32 1.44
C THR A 7 -4.55 -21.82 1.25
N GLU A 8 -5.53 -21.20 1.92
CA GLU A 8 -5.60 -19.75 1.99
C GLU A 8 -4.27 -19.24 2.57
N LEU A 9 -3.40 -18.77 1.68
CA LEU A 9 -2.13 -18.18 2.08
C LEU A 9 -2.45 -16.87 2.80
N SER A 10 -1.90 -16.71 4.01
CA SER A 10 -1.93 -15.43 4.70
C SER A 10 -1.12 -14.40 3.93
N ILE A 11 -1.43 -13.13 4.13
CA ILE A 11 -0.69 -12.01 3.53
C ILE A 11 0.80 -12.13 3.85
N GLU A 12 1.15 -12.46 5.09
CA GLU A 12 2.55 -12.67 5.51
C GLU A 12 3.27 -13.73 4.66
N LYS A 13 2.61 -14.86 4.38
CA LYS A 13 3.18 -15.93 3.55
C LYS A 13 3.36 -15.49 2.10
N LEU A 14 2.38 -14.76 1.55
CA LEU A 14 2.48 -14.20 0.20
C LEU A 14 3.64 -13.20 0.10
N CYS A 15 3.80 -12.32 1.09
CA CYS A 15 4.92 -11.40 1.19
C CYS A 15 6.27 -12.13 1.33
N ALA A 16 6.33 -13.21 2.10
CA ALA A 16 7.54 -14.03 2.20
C ALA A 16 7.91 -14.68 0.87
N LEU A 17 6.93 -15.15 0.10
CA LEU A 17 7.14 -15.70 -1.24
C LEU A 17 7.65 -14.65 -2.24
N VAL A 18 7.17 -13.40 -2.15
CA VAL A 18 7.72 -12.29 -2.96
C VAL A 18 9.20 -12.10 -2.65
N ARG A 19 9.57 -12.02 -1.37
CA ARG A 19 10.98 -11.88 -0.94
C ARG A 19 11.85 -13.02 -1.42
N LEU A 20 11.36 -14.26 -1.34
CA LEU A 20 12.08 -15.44 -1.82
C LEU A 20 12.25 -15.39 -3.34
N THR A 21 11.23 -14.97 -4.08
CA THR A 21 11.30 -14.85 -5.54
C THR A 21 12.39 -13.85 -5.96
N ILE A 22 12.44 -12.68 -5.33
CA ILE A 22 13.49 -11.67 -5.58
C ILE A 22 14.89 -12.20 -5.23
N LEU A 23 15.02 -12.90 -4.10
CA LEU A 23 16.30 -13.39 -3.62
C LEU A 23 16.86 -14.51 -4.51
N LEU A 24 15.99 -15.42 -4.94
CA LEU A 24 16.38 -16.62 -5.69
C LEU A 24 16.47 -16.37 -7.19
N LYS A 25 15.85 -15.29 -7.70
CA LYS A 25 15.82 -14.92 -9.14
C LYS A 25 15.52 -16.13 -10.04
N PRO A 26 14.37 -16.80 -9.86
CA PRO A 26 14.06 -17.99 -10.64
C PRO A 26 13.91 -17.65 -12.13
N LEU A 27 14.07 -18.65 -13.02
CA LEU A 27 14.00 -18.43 -14.48
C LEU A 27 12.74 -17.69 -14.96
N ASN A 28 11.62 -17.85 -14.25
CA ASN A 28 10.33 -17.20 -14.53
C ASN A 28 9.98 -16.14 -13.47
N GLU A 29 10.96 -15.40 -12.96
CA GLU A 29 10.81 -14.41 -11.89
C GLU A 29 9.61 -13.49 -12.09
N GLN A 30 9.52 -12.82 -13.25
CA GLN A 30 8.44 -11.87 -13.50
C GLN A 30 7.05 -12.53 -13.45
N ASN A 31 6.87 -13.69 -14.09
CA ASN A 31 5.60 -14.41 -14.07
C ASN A 31 5.20 -14.83 -12.64
N MET A 32 6.19 -15.18 -11.81
CA MET A 32 5.95 -15.52 -10.39
C MET A 32 5.56 -14.27 -9.59
N LEU A 33 6.24 -13.14 -9.80
CA LEU A 33 5.92 -11.87 -9.14
C LEU A 33 4.52 -11.38 -9.52
N ASP A 34 4.15 -11.44 -10.80
CA ASP A 34 2.82 -11.06 -11.28
C ASP A 34 1.73 -11.94 -10.66
N HIS A 35 1.97 -13.25 -10.58
CA HIS A 35 1.02 -14.18 -9.94
C HIS A 35 0.89 -13.92 -8.44
N LEU A 36 2.01 -13.67 -7.75
CA LEU A 36 2.01 -13.34 -6.32
C LEU A 36 1.31 -12.00 -6.06
N GLU A 37 1.52 -10.99 -6.90
CA GLU A 37 0.82 -9.72 -6.84
C GLU A 37 -0.70 -9.93 -6.93
N TYR A 38 -1.17 -10.69 -7.93
CA TYR A 38 -2.59 -11.02 -8.07
C TYR A 38 -3.16 -11.69 -6.81
N LEU A 39 -2.43 -12.63 -6.21
CA LEU A 39 -2.87 -13.30 -4.98
C LEU A 39 -2.94 -12.33 -3.79
N ILE A 40 -1.97 -11.42 -3.67
CA ILE A 40 -1.95 -10.39 -2.62
C ILE A 40 -3.13 -9.43 -2.80
N GLU A 41 -3.37 -8.94 -4.02
CA GLU A 41 -4.52 -8.07 -4.33
C GLU A 41 -5.84 -8.74 -3.93
N LYS A 42 -6.04 -9.99 -4.38
CA LYS A 42 -7.24 -10.75 -4.07
C LYS A 42 -7.43 -10.89 -2.55
N LYS A 43 -6.36 -11.18 -1.81
CA LYS A 43 -6.44 -11.33 -0.35
C LYS A 43 -6.71 -9.98 0.33
N LEU A 44 -6.05 -8.91 -0.08
CA LEU A 44 -6.28 -7.55 0.44
C LEU A 44 -7.74 -7.11 0.25
N HIS A 45 -8.36 -7.43 -0.88
CA HIS A 45 -9.78 -7.16 -1.09
C HIS A 45 -10.69 -7.98 -0.16
N GLN A 46 -10.33 -9.23 0.16
CA GLN A 46 -11.10 -10.06 1.09
C GLN A 46 -11.01 -9.57 2.53
N VAL A 47 -9.84 -9.10 2.96
CA VAL A 47 -9.58 -8.67 4.35
C VAL A 47 -9.59 -7.16 4.54
N TRP A 48 -10.05 -6.41 3.53
CA TRP A 48 -9.98 -4.94 3.48
C TRP A 48 -10.50 -4.28 4.77
N ASP A 49 -11.59 -4.80 5.34
CA ASP A 49 -12.23 -4.27 6.54
C ASP A 49 -11.72 -4.81 7.86
N SER A 50 -10.99 -5.92 7.85
CA SER A 50 -10.46 -6.56 9.06
C SER A 50 -8.99 -6.26 9.32
N LEU A 51 -8.26 -5.71 8.34
CA LEU A 51 -6.85 -5.35 8.49
C LEU A 51 -6.64 -4.27 9.54
N ASP A 52 -5.65 -4.48 10.40
CA ASP A 52 -5.20 -3.45 11.33
C ASP A 52 -4.08 -2.56 10.73
N LEU A 53 -3.78 -1.45 11.42
CA LEU A 53 -2.78 -0.49 10.97
C LEU A 53 -1.38 -1.13 10.85
N GLU A 54 -1.00 -2.01 11.78
CA GLU A 54 0.33 -2.60 11.78
C GLU A 54 0.50 -3.57 10.61
N GLU A 55 -0.51 -4.38 10.31
CA GLU A 55 -0.55 -5.27 9.15
C GLU A 55 -0.42 -4.49 7.84
N VAL A 56 -1.14 -3.38 7.70
CA VAL A 56 -1.07 -2.52 6.50
C VAL A 56 0.33 -1.91 6.35
N VAL A 57 0.93 -1.42 7.44
CA VAL A 57 2.28 -0.86 7.42
C VAL A 57 3.33 -1.92 7.08
N GLN A 58 3.22 -3.11 7.65
CA GLN A 58 4.11 -4.22 7.33
C GLN A 58 4.02 -4.59 5.85
N LEU A 59 2.81 -4.66 5.30
CA LEU A 59 2.62 -4.94 3.88
C LEU A 59 3.31 -3.91 2.99
N LEU A 60 3.25 -2.62 3.34
CA LEU A 60 3.95 -1.55 2.63
C LEU A 60 5.47 -1.64 2.71
N VAL A 61 6.02 -2.24 3.77
CA VAL A 61 7.45 -2.52 3.89
C VAL A 61 7.85 -3.72 3.04
N PHE A 62 7.00 -4.74 2.96
CA PHE A 62 7.31 -5.97 2.23
C PHE A 62 7.14 -5.84 0.73
N VAL A 63 6.06 -5.20 0.31
CA VAL A 63 5.76 -4.99 -1.10
C VAL A 63 6.43 -3.70 -1.53
N LYS A 64 7.73 -3.79 -1.79
CA LYS A 64 8.54 -2.64 -2.17
C LYS A 64 8.02 -2.00 -3.48
N PRO A 65 8.18 -0.67 -3.63
CA PRO A 65 7.96 0.00 -4.90
C PRO A 65 8.74 -0.68 -6.04
N GLY A 66 8.12 -0.84 -7.21
CA GLY A 66 8.71 -1.42 -8.41
C GLY A 66 8.65 -2.95 -8.51
N ILE A 67 8.09 -3.64 -7.51
CA ILE A 67 7.97 -5.11 -7.52
C ILE A 67 6.50 -5.57 -7.58
N CYS A 68 5.65 -5.11 -6.66
CA CYS A 68 4.20 -5.31 -6.76
C CYS A 68 3.48 -3.97 -6.53
N ASP A 69 3.56 -3.11 -7.55
CA ASP A 69 3.06 -1.73 -7.50
C ASP A 69 1.56 -1.63 -7.21
N ARG A 70 0.76 -2.58 -7.69
CA ARG A 70 -0.70 -2.58 -7.47
C ARG A 70 -1.04 -2.98 -6.05
N ALA A 71 -0.44 -4.05 -5.54
CA ALA A 71 -0.61 -4.43 -4.13
C ALA A 71 -0.16 -3.30 -3.20
N GLN A 72 0.95 -2.63 -3.52
CA GLN A 72 1.45 -1.48 -2.79
C GLN A 72 0.53 -0.24 -2.94
N TYR A 73 -0.13 -0.04 -4.09
CA TYR A 73 -1.15 0.99 -4.27
C TYR A 73 -2.39 0.74 -3.38
N ILE A 74 -2.91 -0.50 -3.38
CA ILE A 74 -4.08 -0.90 -2.58
C ILE A 74 -3.79 -0.68 -1.09
N ALA A 75 -2.63 -1.12 -0.61
CA ALA A 75 -2.22 -0.93 0.78
C ALA A 75 -2.11 0.55 1.19
N ARG A 76 -1.54 1.39 0.32
CA ARG A 76 -1.50 2.85 0.54
C ARG A 76 -2.91 3.43 0.59
N SER A 77 -3.83 2.96 -0.26
CA SER A 77 -5.23 3.37 -0.21
C SER A 77 -5.83 3.08 1.15
N ILE A 78 -5.71 1.84 1.64
CA ILE A 78 -6.25 1.42 2.94
C ILE A 78 -5.68 2.30 4.05
N LEU A 79 -4.35 2.50 4.06
CA LEU A 79 -3.69 3.32 5.07
C LEU A 79 -4.22 4.76 5.04
N VAL A 80 -4.29 5.38 3.86
CA VAL A 80 -4.73 6.77 3.72
C VAL A 80 -6.20 6.94 4.12
N ASP A 81 -7.06 5.99 3.76
CA ASP A 81 -8.50 6.08 3.99
C ASP A 81 -8.89 5.79 5.43
N LYS A 82 -8.26 4.79 6.05
CA LYS A 82 -8.69 4.28 7.37
C LYS A 82 -7.80 4.72 8.51
N PHE A 83 -6.50 4.82 8.28
CA PHE A 83 -5.53 4.87 9.38
C PHE A 83 -4.60 6.08 9.36
N TYR A 84 -4.73 7.00 8.40
CA TYR A 84 -3.74 8.07 8.20
C TYR A 84 -3.46 8.92 9.46
N PRO A 85 -4.48 9.40 10.22
CA PRO A 85 -4.22 10.16 11.44
C PRO A 85 -3.45 9.36 12.49
N GLN A 86 -3.83 8.10 12.69
CA GLN A 86 -3.18 7.19 13.64
C GLN A 86 -1.75 6.86 13.19
N PHE A 87 -1.55 6.56 11.91
CA PHE A 87 -0.25 6.32 11.30
C PHE A 87 0.72 7.46 11.58
N ARG A 88 0.31 8.72 11.36
CA ARG A 88 1.15 9.91 11.60
C ARG A 88 1.58 10.06 13.06
N MET A 89 0.75 9.61 14.00
CA MET A 89 1.04 9.70 15.44
C MET A 89 1.97 8.58 15.90
N GLU A 90 1.78 7.36 15.37
CA GLU A 90 2.46 6.16 15.84
C GLU A 90 3.77 5.84 15.09
N TYR A 91 3.85 6.14 13.80
CA TYR A 91 4.99 5.81 12.93
C TYR A 91 5.75 7.07 12.55
N ARG A 92 6.74 7.42 13.38
CA ARG A 92 7.55 8.64 13.26
C ARG A 92 8.95 8.43 13.82
N GLN A 93 9.86 9.36 13.54
CA GLN A 93 11.24 9.30 14.01
C GLN A 93 11.38 9.19 15.54
N ALA A 94 10.45 9.77 16.30
CA ALA A 94 10.41 9.68 17.76
C ALA A 94 9.77 8.38 18.31
N ALA A 95 9.28 7.49 17.44
CA ALA A 95 8.73 6.21 17.86
C ALA A 95 9.83 5.31 18.46
N ARG A 96 9.42 4.22 19.12
CA ARG A 96 10.33 3.23 19.72
C ARG A 96 9.96 1.82 19.31
N GLY A 97 10.92 0.90 19.41
CA GLY A 97 10.71 -0.52 19.13
C GLY A 97 10.27 -0.78 17.69
N ARG A 98 9.32 -1.70 17.51
CA ARG A 98 8.86 -2.16 16.19
C ARG A 98 8.33 -1.04 15.29
N ARG A 99 7.59 -0.08 15.86
CA ARG A 99 7.04 1.07 15.10
C ARG A 99 8.14 1.94 14.48
N PHE A 100 9.24 2.17 15.21
CA PHE A 100 10.39 2.90 14.69
C PHE A 100 11.09 2.12 13.57
N GLN A 101 11.27 0.81 13.74
CA GLN A 101 11.87 -0.05 12.71
C GLN A 101 11.06 -0.04 11.42
N LEU A 102 9.73 -0.17 11.51
CA LEU A 102 8.84 -0.09 10.36
C LEU A 102 8.86 1.30 9.71
N TYR A 103 8.89 2.37 10.52
CA TYR A 103 9.04 3.73 10.01
C TYR A 103 10.34 3.91 9.21
N CYS A 104 11.48 3.47 9.75
CA CYS A 104 12.76 3.52 9.04
C CYS A 104 12.72 2.69 7.74
N ALA A 105 12.11 1.51 7.76
CA ALA A 105 11.97 0.68 6.58
C ALA A 105 11.11 1.35 5.49
N LEU A 106 10.04 2.07 5.87
CA LEU A 106 9.24 2.85 4.93
C LEU A 106 10.03 4.02 4.32
N VAL A 107 10.86 4.70 5.13
CA VAL A 107 11.74 5.79 4.65
C VAL A 107 12.74 5.26 3.62
N SER A 108 13.41 4.14 3.92
CA SER A 108 14.45 3.57 3.06
C SER A 108 13.92 2.66 1.95
N SER A 109 12.60 2.49 1.81
CA SER A 109 12.01 1.56 0.83
C SER A 109 12.23 1.97 -0.63
N GLY A 110 12.60 3.24 -0.88
CA GLY A 110 12.95 3.77 -2.20
C GLY A 110 14.43 3.64 -2.54
N ASP A 111 15.26 3.24 -1.58
CA ASP A 111 16.69 3.07 -1.76
C ASP A 111 16.95 1.77 -2.52
N SER A 112 17.69 1.86 -3.62
CA SER A 112 18.11 0.72 -4.44
C SER A 112 19.63 0.70 -4.50
N GLU A 113 20.25 -0.44 -4.16
CA GLU A 113 21.71 -0.61 -4.28
C GLU A 113 22.13 -1.06 -5.68
N GLU A 114 21.22 -1.58 -6.50
CA GLU A 114 21.51 -2.21 -7.80
C GLU A 114 20.69 -1.62 -8.98
N GLY A 115 19.94 -0.53 -8.78
CA GLY A 115 19.04 0.04 -9.80
C GLY A 115 18.61 1.49 -9.54
N PRO A 116 17.64 2.03 -10.29
CA PRO A 116 17.16 3.39 -10.08
C PRO A 116 16.51 3.52 -8.69
N SER A 117 16.80 4.63 -8.00
CA SER A 117 16.11 4.95 -6.75
C SER A 117 14.64 5.30 -7.05
N TYR A 118 13.74 4.75 -6.26
CA TYR A 118 12.30 5.00 -6.34
C TYR A 118 11.89 5.98 -5.24
N THR A 119 10.77 6.66 -5.43
CA THR A 119 10.14 7.44 -4.35
C THR A 119 9.84 6.52 -3.17
N SER A 120 10.20 6.92 -1.96
CA SER A 120 9.99 6.07 -0.78
C SER A 120 8.50 5.78 -0.57
N ALA A 121 8.16 4.64 0.03
CA ALA A 121 6.79 4.32 0.42
C ALA A 121 6.20 5.41 1.32
N LEU A 122 7.01 6.03 2.19
CA LEU A 122 6.55 7.14 3.04
C LEU A 122 6.14 8.38 2.23
N GLU A 123 6.96 8.80 1.26
CA GLU A 123 6.62 9.91 0.36
C GLU A 123 5.42 9.57 -0.52
N GLN A 124 5.35 8.34 -1.00
CA GLN A 124 4.25 7.83 -1.81
C GLN A 124 2.90 7.84 -1.05
N ILE A 125 2.90 7.58 0.27
CA ILE A 125 1.72 7.74 1.13
C ILE A 125 1.29 9.21 1.17
N GLU A 126 2.23 10.14 1.38
CA GLU A 126 1.90 11.57 1.47
C GLU A 126 1.38 12.12 0.14
N LEU A 127 2.01 11.73 -0.97
CA LEU A 127 1.54 12.09 -2.31
C LEU A 127 0.11 11.60 -2.57
N MET A 128 -0.21 10.37 -2.18
CA MET A 128 -1.57 9.84 -2.34
C MET A 128 -2.57 10.64 -1.48
N ARG A 129 -2.22 10.95 -0.23
CA ARG A 129 -3.07 11.77 0.66
C ARG A 129 -3.35 13.15 0.06
N ILE A 130 -2.31 13.84 -0.44
CA ILE A 130 -2.45 15.16 -1.09
C ILE A 130 -3.35 15.06 -2.32
N ARG A 131 -3.13 14.06 -3.18
CA ARG A 131 -3.97 13.82 -4.38
C ARG A 131 -5.43 13.63 -4.00
N ARG A 132 -5.73 12.79 -3.01
CA ARG A 132 -7.10 12.56 -2.54
C ARG A 132 -7.74 13.83 -1.98
N ALA A 133 -7.02 14.57 -1.13
CA ALA A 133 -7.52 15.84 -0.59
C ALA A 133 -7.85 16.85 -1.71
N ASN A 134 -7.04 16.92 -2.76
CA ASN A 134 -7.29 17.79 -3.90
C ASN A 134 -8.52 17.36 -4.71
N VAL A 135 -8.74 16.04 -4.88
CA VAL A 135 -9.94 15.50 -5.53
C VAL A 135 -11.19 15.86 -4.72
N THR A 136 -11.18 15.62 -3.41
CA THR A 136 -12.30 15.96 -2.52
C THR A 136 -12.62 17.46 -2.57
N ARG A 137 -11.61 18.33 -2.50
CA ARG A 137 -11.80 19.78 -2.65
C ARG A 137 -12.43 20.12 -4.00
N SER A 138 -11.88 19.59 -5.09
CA SER A 138 -12.39 19.85 -6.45
C SER A 138 -13.84 19.40 -6.64
N LEU A 139 -14.23 18.27 -6.06
CA LEU A 139 -15.62 17.79 -6.06
C LEU A 139 -16.53 18.70 -5.24
N SER A 140 -16.08 19.13 -4.05
CA SER A 140 -16.82 20.08 -3.21
C SER A 140 -17.06 21.42 -3.91
N TYR A 141 -16.06 21.95 -4.63
CA TYR A 141 -16.20 23.18 -5.40
C TYR A 141 -17.25 23.06 -6.52
N LYS A 142 -17.28 21.93 -7.22
CA LYS A 142 -18.29 21.67 -8.28
C LYS A 142 -19.71 21.56 -7.73
N THR A 143 -19.89 20.95 -6.55
CA THR A 143 -21.20 20.86 -5.90
C THR A 143 -21.70 22.20 -5.35
N SER A 144 -20.80 23.08 -4.88
CA SER A 144 -21.19 24.42 -4.41
C SER A 144 -21.59 25.39 -5.53
N THR A 145 -21.14 25.16 -6.77
CA THR A 145 -21.53 25.98 -7.93
C THR A 145 -22.85 25.55 -8.57
N SER A 146 -23.33 24.33 -8.34
CA SER A 146 -24.58 23.81 -8.91
C SER A 146 -25.85 24.19 -8.13
N SER A 147 -25.73 24.78 -6.93
CA SER A 147 -26.88 25.13 -6.07
C SER A 147 -27.21 26.63 -6.02
N SER A 148 -26.63 27.45 -6.89
CA SER A 148 -26.87 28.90 -6.94
C SER A 148 -27.53 29.35 -8.24
N THR A 149 -28.72 28.83 -8.53
CA THR A 149 -29.67 29.45 -9.46
C THR A 149 -31.06 29.47 -8.82
N ASN A 150 -31.23 30.33 -7.81
CA ASN A 150 -32.55 30.86 -7.45
C ASN A 150 -32.61 32.28 -8.03
N PHE A 151 -33.31 32.43 -9.15
CA PHE A 151 -33.74 33.74 -9.63
C PHE A 151 -34.87 34.25 -8.71
N PRO A 152 -34.83 35.51 -8.25
CA PRO A 152 -35.97 36.12 -7.57
C PRO A 152 -37.04 36.55 -8.60
N PRO A 153 -38.30 36.75 -8.16
CA PRO A 153 -39.48 36.95 -9.01
C PRO A 153 -39.45 38.25 -9.84
#